data_AF-F4LMA0-F1
#
_entry.id   AF-F4LMA0-F1
#
_cell.length_a   1.000
_cell.length_b   1.000
_cell.length_c   1.000
_cell.angle_alpha   90.00
_cell.angle_beta   90.00
_cell.angle_gamma   90.00
#
_symmetry.space_group_name_H-M   'P 1'
#
loop_
_entity.id
_entity.type
_entity.pdbx_description
1 polymer ?
#
loop_
_entity_poly.entity_id
_entity_poly.type
_entity_poly.pdbx_seq_one_letter_code
_entity_poly.pdbx_strand_id
1 'polypeptide(L)'
;MNHTFSHLFENLPPDAQKIVNDFDDVVQSVRPLSSKQFLHLPEDIRGLSHRLTDERSRRRVGYLNETAALTAYVRYFQWWNLVRLTRLFAGLGEECFSVPDDGVCLDVGSGPLTVPIALWLARPELRAKKLTWYCLDYSQNALAFGEDMFLAVAARTIAAAAARTGTAAEVRTVAARTSASSEPCGEADAERSGGCPWKIVRVKGELGTQIRRRADFISCANMFNEAVQLSGKPPEFTAKKAAAELSGYAAAGARIFVVEPGIPPAARFLFALRDALFRKNCTVLAPCPRGMQRAVSPEAGTGSSCPMDARRGGKWCHFVFAAECAPAKLLKLSAAARLPKERAALSFLLVQTESAGSRQPCVQTESAGSSAAAGRSAKTCSAVTRSSVNRSAGTRSAAPAALSGSVELRVASDPIRLPGGRTGYYACSRLGLTLAVERPAPSQSQPSDTVRPRAICPAVAPNGSGRAATECAAVTRPAAACPVSPVSGDLIDAPLPKYVKTDAKSGAVVVDLA
;
A
#
# COMPACT_ATOMS: atom_id res chain seq x y z
N MET A 1 -4.53 -28.77 -5.09
CA MET A 1 -4.94 -27.48 -5.67
C MET A 1 -3.89 -26.49 -5.25
N ASN A 2 -3.13 -25.94 -6.19
CA ASN A 2 -2.11 -24.95 -5.89
C ASN A 2 -2.82 -23.67 -5.44
N HIS A 3 -2.43 -23.12 -4.28
CA HIS A 3 -2.86 -21.79 -3.88
C HIS A 3 -2.27 -20.76 -4.83
N THR A 4 -3.08 -19.81 -5.28
CA THR A 4 -2.56 -18.63 -5.96
C THR A 4 -2.23 -17.60 -4.90
N PHE A 5 -0.94 -17.40 -4.64
CA PHE A 5 -0.46 -16.30 -3.80
C PHE A 5 -0.33 -15.05 -4.67
N SER A 6 -0.95 -13.96 -4.23
CA SER A 6 -0.64 -12.63 -4.74
C SER A 6 0.13 -11.87 -3.67
N HIS A 7 1.46 -11.79 -3.88
CA HIS A 7 2.38 -11.09 -2.99
C HIS A 7 2.31 -9.59 -3.20
N LEU A 8 1.98 -8.84 -2.14
CA LEU A 8 1.80 -7.39 -2.21
C LEU A 8 3.11 -6.60 -2.35
N PHE A 9 4.26 -7.18 -1.93
CA PHE A 9 5.53 -6.45 -1.90
C PHE A 9 6.67 -7.07 -2.72
N GLU A 10 6.45 -8.21 -3.38
CA GLU A 10 7.53 -8.91 -4.09
C GLU A 10 7.64 -8.50 -5.55
N ASN A 11 6.57 -8.01 -6.15
CA ASN A 11 6.54 -7.63 -7.55
C ASN A 11 7.18 -6.25 -7.73
N LEU A 12 8.27 -6.18 -8.50
CA LEU A 12 8.86 -4.90 -8.91
C LEU A 12 9.31 -4.98 -10.37
N PRO A 13 8.93 -4.02 -11.23
CA PRO A 13 9.45 -3.96 -12.60
C PRO A 13 10.99 -3.92 -12.59
N PRO A 14 11.69 -4.65 -13.48
CA PRO A 14 13.15 -4.75 -13.46
C PRO A 14 13.87 -3.39 -13.60
N ASP A 15 13.33 -2.49 -14.41
CA ASP A 15 13.86 -1.13 -14.56
C ASP A 15 13.65 -0.29 -13.29
N ALA A 16 12.51 -0.46 -12.62
CA ALA A 16 12.25 0.15 -11.32
C ALA A 16 13.17 -0.39 -10.22
N GLN A 17 13.44 -1.70 -10.20
CA GLN A 17 14.37 -2.32 -9.26
C GLN A 17 15.76 -1.70 -9.38
N LYS A 18 16.23 -1.46 -10.59
CA LYS A 18 17.50 -0.78 -10.83
C LYS A 18 17.49 0.66 -10.27
N ILE A 19 16.48 1.45 -10.62
CA ILE A 19 16.38 2.85 -10.13
C ILE A 19 16.30 2.92 -8.61
N VAL A 20 15.52 2.03 -7.98
CA VAL A 20 15.42 1.98 -6.51
C VAL A 20 16.74 1.54 -5.89
N ASN A 21 17.50 0.63 -6.50
CA ASN A 21 18.81 0.21 -5.99
C ASN A 21 19.88 1.31 -6.09
N ASP A 22 19.82 2.13 -7.14
CA ASP A 22 20.80 3.16 -7.47
C ASP A 22 20.23 4.57 -7.28
N PHE A 23 19.25 4.73 -6.40
CA PHE A 23 18.54 6.01 -6.23
C PHE A 23 19.46 7.13 -5.73
N ASP A 24 20.52 6.80 -4.98
CA ASP A 24 21.53 7.78 -4.59
C ASP A 24 22.24 8.43 -5.77
N ASP A 25 22.49 7.66 -6.84
CA ASP A 25 23.11 8.15 -8.07
C ASP A 25 22.13 9.06 -8.84
N VAL A 26 20.83 8.76 -8.78
CA VAL A 26 19.76 9.65 -9.29
C VAL A 26 19.79 10.99 -8.56
N VAL A 27 19.76 10.96 -7.22
CA VAL A 27 19.78 12.18 -6.42
C VAL A 27 21.08 12.96 -6.63
N GLN A 28 22.22 12.28 -6.74
CA GLN A 28 23.51 12.91 -6.97
C GLN A 28 23.58 13.62 -8.33
N SER A 29 22.93 13.10 -9.38
CA SER A 29 22.89 13.78 -10.68
C SER A 29 22.02 15.04 -10.70
N VAL A 30 21.00 15.11 -9.83
CA VAL A 30 20.08 16.24 -9.77
C VAL A 30 20.60 17.31 -8.82
N ARG A 31 21.02 16.91 -7.61
CA ARG A 31 21.50 17.81 -6.58
C ARG A 31 22.74 17.21 -5.90
N PRO A 32 23.93 17.45 -6.45
CA PRO A 32 25.15 16.83 -5.95
C PRO A 32 25.50 17.33 -4.55
N LEU A 33 25.99 16.41 -3.72
CA LEU A 33 26.68 16.74 -2.48
C LEU A 33 28.20 16.64 -2.66
N SER A 34 28.93 17.53 -2.00
CA SER A 34 30.37 17.43 -1.80
C SER A 34 30.72 16.33 -0.79
N SER A 35 31.97 15.86 -0.79
CA SER A 35 32.44 14.85 0.18
C SER A 35 32.21 15.28 1.63
N LYS A 36 32.40 16.57 1.95
CA LYS A 36 32.14 17.12 3.30
C LYS A 36 30.67 17.01 3.69
N GLN A 37 29.76 17.31 2.77
CA GLN A 37 28.32 17.20 3.01
C GLN A 37 27.90 15.74 3.17
N PHE A 38 28.49 14.81 2.42
CA PHE A 38 28.24 13.37 2.60
C PHE A 38 28.68 12.87 3.98
N LEU A 39 29.78 13.38 4.53
CA LEU A 39 30.23 13.01 5.87
C LEU A 39 29.24 13.44 6.96
N HIS A 40 28.56 14.58 6.79
CA HIS A 40 27.56 15.07 7.75
C HIS A 40 26.15 14.48 7.54
N LEU A 41 25.87 13.90 6.37
CA LEU A 41 24.54 13.39 6.02
C LEU A 41 23.94 12.41 7.07
N PRO A 42 24.68 11.45 7.66
CA PRO A 42 24.14 10.57 8.70
C PRO A 42 23.66 11.33 9.94
N GLU A 43 24.34 12.41 10.32
CA GLU A 43 23.96 13.25 11.45
C GLU A 43 22.68 14.03 11.14
N ASP A 44 22.58 14.61 9.94
CA ASP A 44 21.38 15.31 9.47
C ASP A 44 20.16 14.37 9.41
N ILE A 45 20.36 13.13 8.93
CA ILE A 45 19.32 12.10 8.90
C ILE A 45 18.83 11.78 10.30
N ARG A 46 19.74 11.56 11.25
CA ARG A 46 19.39 11.27 12.64
C ARG A 46 18.67 12.44 13.28
N GLY A 47 19.16 13.66 13.09
CA GLY A 47 18.54 14.88 13.58
C GLY A 47 17.13 15.08 13.03
N LEU A 48 16.94 14.84 11.72
CA LEU A 48 15.60 14.86 11.12
C LEU A 48 14.71 13.74 11.67
N SER A 49 15.24 12.53 11.87
CA SER A 49 14.47 11.41 12.44
C SER A 49 13.89 11.76 13.79
N HIS A 50 14.69 12.33 14.70
CA HIS A 50 14.18 12.77 16.02
C HIS A 50 13.03 13.75 15.90
N ARG A 51 13.11 14.73 14.98
CA ARG A 51 12.01 15.67 14.69
C ARG A 51 10.76 14.99 14.15
N LEU A 52 10.89 13.85 13.45
CA LEU A 52 9.78 13.08 12.89
C LEU A 52 9.22 12.02 13.86
N THR A 53 9.97 11.59 14.87
CA THR A 53 9.60 10.48 15.77
C THR A 53 9.31 10.92 17.20
N ASP A 54 10.29 11.50 17.88
CA ASP A 54 10.26 11.63 19.35
C ASP A 54 10.12 13.09 19.81
N GLU A 55 10.54 14.04 18.96
CA GLU A 55 10.38 15.47 19.18
C GLU A 55 9.20 16.06 18.37
N ARG A 56 8.18 15.22 18.11
CA ARG A 56 7.04 15.56 17.24
C ARG A 56 6.32 16.83 17.64
N SER A 57 6.22 17.13 18.93
CA SER A 57 5.59 18.35 19.46
C SER A 57 6.37 19.62 19.14
N ARG A 58 7.66 19.52 18.79
CA ARG A 58 8.56 20.65 18.47
C ARG A 58 8.80 20.82 16.97
N ARG A 59 8.24 19.94 16.13
CA ARG A 59 8.44 20.00 14.68
C ARG A 59 7.74 21.22 14.09
N ARG A 60 8.50 22.06 13.38
CA ARG A 60 7.95 23.20 12.62
C ARG A 60 7.29 22.71 11.32
N VAL A 61 6.13 23.25 11.01
CA VAL A 61 5.51 23.12 9.67
C VAL A 61 6.49 23.70 8.64
N GLY A 62 6.72 22.96 7.55
CA GLY A 62 7.63 23.40 6.48
C GLY A 62 9.13 23.12 6.74
N TYR A 63 9.47 22.13 7.57
CA TYR A 63 10.87 21.69 7.78
C TYR A 63 11.60 21.37 6.47
N LEU A 64 10.88 20.94 5.43
CA LEU A 64 11.43 20.70 4.09
C LEU A 64 11.92 21.98 3.37
N ASN A 65 11.70 23.17 3.92
CA ASN A 65 12.34 24.39 3.42
C ASN A 65 13.80 24.52 3.89
N GLU A 66 14.19 23.81 4.96
CA GLU A 66 15.58 23.77 5.42
C GLU A 66 16.40 22.84 4.50
N THR A 67 17.51 23.35 3.94
CA THR A 67 18.32 22.60 2.97
C THR A 67 18.83 21.27 3.52
N ALA A 68 19.32 21.23 4.76
CA ALA A 68 19.79 20.00 5.39
C ALA A 68 18.66 18.98 5.60
N ALA A 69 17.50 19.44 6.07
CA ALA A 69 16.34 18.59 6.28
C ALA A 69 15.79 18.03 4.95
N LEU A 70 15.67 18.85 3.91
CA LEU A 70 15.25 18.39 2.58
C LEU A 70 16.23 17.40 1.99
N THR A 71 17.54 17.66 2.13
CA THR A 71 18.60 16.75 1.66
C THR A 71 18.54 15.40 2.37
N ALA A 72 18.43 15.40 3.70
CA ALA A 72 18.27 14.20 4.50
C ALA A 72 16.97 13.46 4.15
N TYR A 73 15.87 14.19 3.93
CA TYR A 73 14.58 13.62 3.53
C TYR A 73 14.70 12.88 2.20
N VAL A 74 15.18 13.54 1.14
CA VAL A 74 15.29 12.95 -0.20
C VAL A 74 16.25 11.76 -0.20
N ARG A 75 17.44 11.90 0.39
CA ARG A 75 18.48 10.86 0.34
C ARG A 75 18.22 9.65 1.25
N TYR A 76 17.30 9.75 2.21
CA TYR A 76 17.05 8.66 3.16
C TYR A 76 15.56 8.30 3.27
N PHE A 77 14.73 9.24 3.72
CA PHE A 77 13.32 8.96 4.02
C PHE A 77 12.49 8.71 2.76
N GLN A 78 12.70 9.51 1.72
CA GLN A 78 12.11 9.30 0.41
C GLN A 78 12.62 8.00 -0.22
N TRP A 79 13.91 7.68 -0.10
CA TRP A 79 14.44 6.41 -0.61
C TRP A 79 13.73 5.21 0.03
N TRP A 80 13.59 5.20 1.36
CA TRP A 80 12.76 4.20 2.06
C TRP A 80 11.28 4.25 1.66
N ASN A 81 10.72 5.41 1.33
CA ASN A 81 9.37 5.50 0.78
C ASN A 81 9.27 4.88 -0.60
N LEU A 82 10.22 5.09 -1.50
CA LEU A 82 10.23 4.49 -2.84
C LEU A 82 10.36 2.97 -2.75
N VAL A 83 11.24 2.46 -1.87
CA VAL A 83 11.34 1.02 -1.58
C VAL A 83 9.97 0.43 -1.22
N ARG A 84 9.21 1.10 -0.36
CA ARG A 84 7.89 0.67 0.12
C ARG A 84 6.79 0.81 -0.93
N LEU A 85 6.64 2.02 -1.48
CA LEU A 85 5.49 2.39 -2.28
C LEU A 85 5.57 1.81 -3.69
N THR A 86 6.76 1.71 -4.28
CA THR A 86 6.88 1.11 -5.62
C THR A 86 6.51 -0.37 -5.58
N ARG A 87 6.93 -1.10 -4.53
CA ARG A 87 6.51 -2.50 -4.29
C ARG A 87 5.00 -2.60 -4.06
N LEU A 88 4.45 -1.76 -3.17
CA LEU A 88 3.02 -1.74 -2.90
C LEU A 88 2.20 -1.51 -4.17
N PHE A 89 2.56 -0.50 -4.97
CA PHE A 89 1.83 -0.18 -6.20
C PHE A 89 1.97 -1.25 -7.30
N ALA A 90 3.12 -1.92 -7.37
CA ALA A 90 3.33 -3.02 -8.30
C ALA A 90 2.62 -4.31 -7.85
N GLY A 91 2.39 -4.50 -6.55
CA GLY A 91 1.61 -5.61 -6.01
C GLY A 91 0.09 -5.40 -6.03
N LEU A 92 -0.39 -4.16 -6.20
CA LEU A 92 -1.81 -3.87 -6.40
C LEU A 92 -2.21 -4.15 -7.86
N GLY A 93 -3.46 -4.58 -8.09
CA GLY A 93 -3.96 -4.86 -9.44
C GLY A 93 -4.12 -3.58 -10.29
N GLU A 94 -4.15 -3.72 -11.62
CA GLU A 94 -4.25 -2.56 -12.53
C GLU A 94 -5.55 -1.77 -12.37
N GLU A 95 -6.62 -2.45 -11.93
CA GLU A 95 -7.91 -1.84 -11.62
C GLU A 95 -7.83 -0.78 -10.52
N CYS A 96 -6.80 -0.85 -9.67
CA CYS A 96 -6.53 0.13 -8.62
C CYS A 96 -6.07 1.49 -9.18
N PHE A 97 -5.57 1.53 -10.42
CA PHE A 97 -4.97 2.70 -11.07
C PHE A 97 -5.68 3.08 -12.37
N SER A 98 -6.99 2.86 -12.44
CA SER A 98 -7.81 3.21 -13.59
C SER A 98 -7.94 4.73 -13.74
N VAL A 99 -6.98 5.34 -14.43
CA VAL A 99 -6.93 6.75 -14.81
C VAL A 99 -7.11 6.84 -16.33
N PRO A 100 -8.02 7.68 -16.85
CA PRO A 100 -8.18 7.87 -18.29
C PRO A 100 -6.96 8.58 -18.91
N ASP A 101 -6.81 8.49 -20.23
CA ASP A 101 -5.88 9.38 -20.94
C ASP A 101 -6.33 10.84 -20.81
N ASP A 102 -5.40 11.78 -20.77
CA ASP A 102 -5.63 13.19 -20.39
C ASP A 102 -6.24 13.38 -18.98
N GLY A 103 -6.12 12.34 -18.15
CA GLY A 103 -6.59 12.27 -16.77
C GLY A 103 -5.81 13.16 -15.80
N VAL A 104 -6.44 13.47 -14.68
CA VAL A 104 -5.89 14.34 -13.64
C VAL A 104 -5.59 13.54 -12.39
N CYS A 105 -4.35 13.63 -11.93
CA CYS A 105 -3.90 13.10 -10.66
C CYS A 105 -3.64 14.24 -9.67
N LEU A 106 -3.91 14.01 -8.40
CA LEU A 106 -3.64 14.95 -7.30
C LEU A 106 -2.84 14.23 -6.22
N ASP A 107 -1.68 14.78 -5.85
CA ASP A 107 -0.90 14.30 -4.71
C ASP A 107 -0.83 15.38 -3.63
N VAL A 108 -1.48 15.14 -2.49
CA VAL A 108 -1.58 16.10 -1.38
C VAL A 108 -0.52 15.77 -0.33
N GLY A 109 0.31 16.77 0.01
CA GLY A 109 1.51 16.54 0.81
C GLY A 109 2.58 15.80 0.01
N SER A 110 2.78 16.22 -1.25
CA SER A 110 3.64 15.52 -2.20
C SER A 110 5.11 15.52 -1.81
N GLY A 111 5.53 16.52 -1.03
CA GLY A 111 6.93 16.79 -0.69
C GLY A 111 7.78 16.79 -1.96
N PRO A 112 8.84 15.97 -2.04
CA PRO A 112 9.66 15.79 -3.24
C PRO A 112 9.07 14.78 -4.24
N LEU A 113 7.75 14.85 -4.50
CA LEU A 113 7.02 14.03 -5.47
C LEU A 113 7.17 12.52 -5.24
N THR A 114 7.06 12.09 -3.98
CA THR A 114 7.31 10.69 -3.61
C THR A 114 6.32 9.73 -4.29
N VAL A 115 5.02 10.03 -4.28
CA VAL A 115 4.00 9.16 -4.90
C VAL A 115 4.09 9.18 -6.43
N PRO A 116 4.17 10.33 -7.12
CA PRO A 116 4.37 10.35 -8.57
C PRO A 116 5.55 9.51 -9.04
N ILE A 117 6.71 9.63 -8.37
CA ILE A 117 7.91 8.84 -8.70
C ILE A 117 7.65 7.35 -8.44
N ALA A 118 7.09 7.00 -7.29
CA ALA A 118 6.81 5.60 -6.97
C ALA A 118 5.84 4.95 -7.96
N LEU A 119 4.80 5.68 -8.39
CA LEU A 119 3.79 5.17 -9.31
C LEU A 119 4.35 5.04 -10.73
N TRP A 120 5.14 6.02 -11.20
CA TRP A 120 5.85 5.94 -12.48
C TRP A 120 6.72 4.68 -12.55
N LEU A 121 7.47 4.41 -11.47
CA LEU A 121 8.32 3.24 -11.38
C LEU A 121 7.48 1.95 -11.37
N ALA A 122 6.41 1.90 -10.59
CA ALA A 122 5.63 0.69 -10.36
C ALA A 122 4.70 0.29 -11.51
N ARG A 123 4.20 1.25 -12.29
CA ARG A 123 3.11 1.07 -13.26
C ARG A 123 3.54 1.46 -14.69
N PRO A 124 4.32 0.63 -15.40
CA PRO A 124 4.79 0.91 -16.76
C PRO A 124 3.67 1.25 -17.75
N GLU A 125 2.50 0.65 -17.60
CA GLU A 125 1.32 0.88 -18.43
C GLU A 125 0.73 2.29 -18.31
N LEU A 126 0.99 3.01 -17.21
CA LEU A 126 0.59 4.41 -17.06
C LEU A 126 1.58 5.37 -17.72
N ARG A 127 2.79 4.92 -18.05
CA ARG A 127 3.83 5.78 -18.66
C ARG A 127 3.51 6.19 -20.09
N ALA A 128 2.56 5.53 -20.76
CA ALA A 128 2.09 5.90 -22.09
C ALA A 128 0.94 6.93 -22.05
N LYS A 129 0.30 7.12 -20.89
CA LYS A 129 -0.83 8.03 -20.73
C LYS A 129 -0.37 9.46 -20.52
N LYS A 130 -1.09 10.41 -21.10
CA LYS A 130 -0.94 11.84 -20.87
C LYS A 130 -1.62 12.21 -19.57
N LEU A 131 -0.87 12.27 -18.47
CA LEU A 131 -1.43 12.55 -17.14
C LEU A 131 -1.01 13.92 -16.66
N THR A 132 -1.93 14.68 -16.06
CA THR A 132 -1.60 15.92 -15.35
C THR A 132 -1.58 15.69 -13.86
N TRP A 133 -0.43 15.87 -13.21
CA TRP A 133 -0.25 15.74 -11.77
C TRP A 133 -0.24 17.09 -11.07
N TYR A 134 -1.25 17.37 -10.27
CA TYR A 134 -1.22 18.45 -9.29
C TYR A 134 -0.49 17.97 -8.04
N CYS A 135 0.72 18.47 -7.80
CA CYS A 135 1.52 18.13 -6.63
C CYS A 135 1.42 19.28 -5.63
N LEU A 136 0.69 19.05 -4.52
CA LEU A 136 0.45 20.03 -3.47
C LEU A 136 1.42 19.83 -2.30
N ASP A 137 2.13 20.88 -1.90
CA ASP A 137 2.92 20.90 -0.67
C ASP A 137 3.15 22.34 -0.19
N TYR A 138 3.46 22.53 1.10
CA TYR A 138 3.88 23.83 1.62
C TYR A 138 5.26 24.26 1.09
N SER A 139 6.16 23.30 0.86
CA SER A 139 7.53 23.56 0.46
C SER A 139 7.68 23.60 -1.06
N GLN A 140 7.82 24.81 -1.61
CA GLN A 140 8.17 24.99 -3.02
C GLN A 140 9.54 24.39 -3.36
N ASN A 141 10.48 24.40 -2.42
CA ASN A 141 11.80 23.78 -2.58
C ASN A 141 11.69 22.25 -2.72
N ALA A 142 10.83 21.61 -1.91
CA ALA A 142 10.57 20.19 -2.03
C ALA A 142 9.92 19.86 -3.38
N LEU A 143 8.89 20.61 -3.77
CA LEU A 143 8.20 20.40 -5.05
C LEU A 143 9.13 20.56 -6.25
N ALA A 144 9.97 21.60 -6.26
CA ALA A 144 10.95 21.82 -7.33
C ALA A 144 11.95 20.65 -7.42
N PHE A 145 12.54 20.26 -6.29
CA PHE A 145 13.49 19.15 -6.25
C PHE A 145 12.82 17.83 -6.65
N GLY A 146 11.57 17.61 -6.24
CA GLY A 146 10.80 16.43 -6.64
C GLY A 146 10.52 16.39 -8.15
N GLU A 147 10.23 17.53 -8.77
CA GLU A 147 10.03 17.62 -10.24
C GLU A 147 11.32 17.24 -10.99
N ASP A 148 12.46 17.82 -10.59
CA ASP A 148 13.75 17.49 -11.21
C ASP A 148 14.11 16.00 -11.03
N MET A 149 13.84 15.45 -9.84
CA MET A 149 14.00 14.02 -9.53
C MET A 149 13.09 13.14 -10.39
N PHE A 150 11.83 13.52 -10.54
CA PHE A 150 10.86 12.81 -11.36
C PHE A 150 11.31 12.76 -12.82
N LEU A 151 11.69 13.90 -13.41
CA LEU A 151 12.17 13.96 -14.78
C LEU A 151 13.45 13.13 -14.97
N ALA A 152 14.37 13.16 -14.01
CA ALA A 152 15.59 12.36 -14.05
C ALA A 152 15.32 10.85 -13.94
N VAL A 153 14.28 10.42 -13.22
CA VAL A 153 13.83 9.02 -13.18
C VAL A 153 13.15 8.65 -14.49
N ALA A 154 12.23 9.48 -14.98
CA ALA A 154 11.50 9.25 -16.22
C ALA A 154 12.46 9.08 -17.40
N ALA A 155 13.40 10.01 -17.59
CA ALA A 155 14.41 9.95 -18.64
C ALA A 155 15.22 8.64 -18.61
N ARG A 156 15.67 8.20 -17.43
CA ARG A 156 16.42 6.93 -17.29
C ARG A 156 15.56 5.71 -17.68
N THR A 157 14.29 5.68 -17.28
CA THR A 157 13.39 4.56 -17.63
C THR A 157 13.02 4.55 -19.11
N ILE A 158 12.81 5.71 -19.73
CA ILE A 158 12.52 5.86 -21.17
C ILE A 158 13.74 5.44 -21.99
N ALA A 159 14.94 5.93 -21.63
CA ALA A 159 16.18 5.54 -22.30
C ALA A 159 16.44 4.04 -22.19
N ALA A 160 16.20 3.43 -21.01
CA ALA A 160 16.33 1.99 -20.81
C ALA A 160 15.30 1.18 -21.62
N ALA A 161 14.09 1.71 -21.85
CA ALA A 161 13.12 1.10 -22.73
C ALA A 161 13.58 1.17 -24.20
N ALA A 162 14.01 2.34 -24.68
CA ALA A 162 14.50 2.54 -26.04
C ALA A 162 15.74 1.69 -26.38
N ALA A 163 16.65 1.53 -25.42
CA ALA A 163 17.83 0.67 -25.58
C ALA A 163 17.46 -0.81 -25.75
N ARG A 164 16.36 -1.28 -25.14
CA ARG A 164 15.87 -2.67 -25.29
C ARG A 164 15.17 -2.91 -26.62
N THR A 165 14.50 -1.91 -27.18
CA THR A 165 13.74 -2.01 -28.43
C THR A 165 14.58 -1.80 -29.69
N GLY A 166 15.90 -1.60 -29.56
CA GLY A 166 16.80 -1.39 -30.71
C GLY A 166 16.65 -0.03 -31.40
N THR A 167 15.79 0.85 -30.89
CA THR A 167 15.55 2.21 -31.41
C THR A 167 16.65 3.21 -31.02
N ALA A 168 17.67 2.77 -30.28
CA ALA A 168 18.77 3.60 -29.81
C ALA A 168 19.67 4.17 -30.92
N ALA A 169 19.57 3.68 -32.17
CA ALA A 169 20.38 4.16 -33.28
C ALA A 169 19.94 5.54 -33.82
N GLU A 170 18.69 5.97 -33.61
CA GLU A 170 18.18 7.25 -34.16
C GLU A 170 18.21 8.42 -33.17
N VAL A 171 18.47 8.17 -31.88
CA VAL A 171 18.40 9.24 -30.84
C VAL A 171 19.73 9.99 -30.69
N ARG A 172 20.84 9.48 -31.24
CA ARG A 172 22.19 10.07 -31.05
C ARG A 172 22.53 11.24 -31.98
N THR A 173 21.73 11.52 -33.00
CA THR A 173 22.01 12.56 -34.02
C THR A 173 21.31 13.90 -33.77
N VAL A 174 20.44 14.02 -32.76
CA VAL A 174 19.68 15.26 -32.49
C VAL A 174 20.35 16.15 -31.43
N ALA A 175 21.25 15.61 -30.59
CA ALA A 175 21.90 16.38 -29.52
C ALA A 175 22.97 17.39 -29.98
N ALA A 176 23.21 17.55 -31.29
CA ALA A 176 24.28 18.40 -31.85
C ALA A 176 23.79 19.55 -32.76
N ARG A 177 22.48 19.76 -32.91
CA ARG A 177 21.95 20.91 -33.66
C ARG A 177 20.75 21.48 -32.92
N THR A 178 20.93 22.64 -32.31
CA THR A 178 20.24 23.91 -32.67
C THR A 178 20.47 24.97 -31.58
N SER A 179 21.52 25.76 -31.78
CA SER A 179 21.46 27.19 -31.46
C SER A 179 20.65 27.89 -32.55
N ALA A 180 19.69 28.72 -32.14
CA ALA A 180 18.90 29.68 -32.93
C ALA A 180 17.71 29.14 -33.74
N SER A 181 16.50 29.35 -33.22
CA SER A 181 15.44 30.13 -33.88
C SER A 181 14.21 30.22 -32.98
N SER A 182 13.67 31.42 -32.84
CA SER A 182 12.52 31.79 -32.03
C SER A 182 11.22 31.77 -32.86
N GLU A 183 10.26 30.91 -32.51
CA GLU A 183 8.81 31.15 -32.58
C GLU A 183 8.03 30.04 -31.82
N PRO A 184 6.86 30.30 -31.21
CA PRO A 184 6.30 29.43 -30.18
C PRO A 184 5.01 28.70 -30.64
N CYS A 185 5.07 27.38 -30.80
CA CYS A 185 3.88 26.54 -30.97
C CYS A 185 4.14 25.12 -30.41
N GLY A 186 3.58 24.79 -29.24
CA GLY A 186 3.30 23.41 -28.75
C GLY A 186 4.47 22.43 -28.50
N GLU A 187 5.53 22.45 -29.29
CA GLU A 187 6.65 21.50 -29.27
C GLU A 187 7.68 21.80 -28.17
N ALA A 188 7.78 23.06 -27.73
CA ALA A 188 8.72 23.47 -26.68
C ALA A 188 8.45 22.83 -25.31
N ASP A 189 7.19 22.48 -25.01
CA ASP A 189 6.83 21.78 -23.77
C ASP A 189 7.22 20.28 -23.81
N ALA A 190 7.24 19.66 -25.00
CA ALA A 190 7.63 18.26 -25.19
C ALA A 190 9.15 18.07 -25.11
N GLU A 191 9.94 19.01 -25.64
CA GLU A 191 11.41 19.00 -25.51
C GLU A 191 11.85 19.21 -24.06
N ARG A 192 11.18 20.10 -23.31
CA ARG A 192 11.48 20.35 -21.90
C ARG A 192 11.13 19.18 -20.97
N SER A 193 10.18 18.33 -21.38
CA SER A 193 9.74 17.15 -20.62
C SER A 193 10.49 15.86 -21.01
N GLY A 194 11.45 15.92 -21.93
CA GLY A 194 12.31 14.78 -22.29
C GLY A 194 11.52 13.56 -22.80
N GLY A 195 10.36 13.79 -23.43
CA GLY A 195 9.45 12.72 -23.88
C GLY A 195 8.60 12.09 -22.78
N CYS A 196 8.57 12.64 -21.56
CA CYS A 196 7.67 12.19 -20.50
C CYS A 196 6.24 12.72 -20.74
N PRO A 197 5.21 11.85 -20.85
CA PRO A 197 3.84 12.30 -21.09
C PRO A 197 3.13 12.81 -19.82
N TRP A 198 3.79 12.76 -18.66
CA TRP A 198 3.22 13.26 -17.42
C TRP A 198 3.61 14.73 -17.21
N LYS A 199 2.61 15.59 -17.10
CA LYS A 199 2.77 17.01 -16.79
C LYS A 199 2.69 17.24 -15.30
N ILE A 200 3.76 17.77 -14.71
CA ILE A 200 3.78 18.17 -13.29
C ILE A 200 3.29 19.62 -13.14
N VAL A 201 2.31 19.83 -12.27
CA VAL A 201 1.83 21.14 -11.84
C VAL A 201 2.08 21.28 -10.35
N ARG A 202 3.09 22.06 -9.98
CA ARG A 202 3.41 22.36 -8.58
C ARG A 202 2.43 23.38 -8.02
N VAL A 203 1.85 23.08 -6.86
CA VAL A 203 0.91 23.99 -6.17
C VAL A 203 1.37 24.16 -4.73
N LYS A 204 1.63 25.41 -4.34
CA LYS A 204 1.89 25.73 -2.93
C LYS A 204 0.58 25.69 -2.18
N GLY A 205 0.42 24.78 -1.23
CA GLY A 205 -0.82 24.74 -0.45
C GLY A 205 -0.97 23.51 0.42
N GLU A 206 -2.10 23.49 1.13
CA GLU A 206 -2.52 22.43 2.03
C GLU A 206 -3.78 21.72 1.50
N LEU A 207 -4.18 20.63 2.16
CA LEU A 207 -5.46 19.98 1.91
C LEU A 207 -6.61 21.01 2.05
N GLY A 208 -7.38 21.19 0.98
CA GLY A 208 -8.41 22.23 0.84
C GLY A 208 -8.07 23.33 -0.17
N THR A 209 -6.81 23.42 -0.61
CA THR A 209 -6.38 24.33 -1.69
C THR A 209 -7.08 23.98 -3.01
N GLN A 210 -7.70 24.95 -3.66
CA GLN A 210 -8.45 24.73 -4.89
C GLN A 210 -7.54 24.29 -6.05
N ILE A 211 -8.01 23.34 -6.85
CA ILE A 211 -7.37 22.91 -8.10
C ILE A 211 -8.33 23.11 -9.27
N ARG A 212 -7.77 23.29 -10.47
CA ARG A 212 -8.56 23.69 -11.65
C ARG A 212 -9.53 22.63 -12.15
N ARG A 213 -9.20 21.35 -11.94
CA ARG A 213 -9.97 20.20 -12.41
C ARG A 213 -10.09 19.20 -11.28
N ARG A 214 -11.22 18.49 -11.24
CA ARG A 214 -11.39 17.31 -10.38
C ARG A 214 -10.40 16.22 -10.80
N ALA A 215 -9.94 15.43 -9.85
CA ALA A 215 -8.92 14.41 -10.04
C ALA A 215 -9.54 13.00 -10.15
N ASP A 216 -9.02 12.21 -11.09
CA ASP A 216 -9.33 10.80 -11.30
C ASP A 216 -8.56 9.90 -10.33
N PHE A 217 -7.38 10.34 -9.89
CA PHE A 217 -6.57 9.69 -8.86
C PHE A 217 -6.09 10.71 -7.83
N ILE A 218 -6.33 10.44 -6.55
CA ILE A 218 -5.93 11.29 -5.44
C ILE A 218 -5.06 10.47 -4.50
N SER A 219 -3.88 10.97 -4.15
CA SER A 219 -2.95 10.35 -3.21
C SER A 219 -2.61 11.24 -2.02
N CYS A 220 -2.43 10.61 -0.86
CA CYS A 220 -1.81 11.22 0.31
C CYS A 220 -0.87 10.19 0.95
N ALA A 221 0.43 10.48 1.02
CA ALA A 221 1.42 9.57 1.59
C ALA A 221 2.21 10.22 2.72
N ASN A 222 2.14 9.65 3.92
CA ASN A 222 2.78 10.18 5.12
C ASN A 222 2.46 11.67 5.36
N MET A 223 1.20 12.04 5.14
CA MET A 223 0.72 13.42 5.26
C MET A 223 -0.18 13.57 6.49
N PHE A 224 -1.08 12.60 6.73
CA PHE A 224 -2.00 12.66 7.85
C PHE A 224 -1.39 12.22 9.17
N ASN A 225 -0.35 11.36 9.17
CA ASN A 225 0.44 11.15 10.38
C ASN A 225 0.97 12.47 10.94
N GLU A 226 1.26 13.46 10.07
CA GLU A 226 1.67 14.79 10.49
C GLU A 226 0.48 15.63 10.97
N ALA A 227 -0.60 15.68 10.17
CA ALA A 227 -1.75 16.51 10.44
C ALA A 227 -2.52 16.09 11.72
N VAL A 228 -2.69 14.78 11.93
CA VAL A 228 -3.40 14.24 13.11
C VAL A 228 -2.63 14.52 14.40
N GLN A 229 -1.29 14.50 14.34
CA GLN A 229 -0.46 14.80 15.50
C GLN A 229 -0.55 16.26 15.93
N LEU A 230 -0.72 17.18 14.98
CA LEU A 230 -0.77 18.61 15.23
C LEU A 230 -2.18 19.13 15.57
N SER A 231 -3.23 18.38 15.25
CA SER A 231 -4.61 18.88 15.37
C SER A 231 -5.12 19.02 16.80
N GLY A 232 -4.61 18.21 17.74
CA GLY A 232 -5.14 18.10 19.11
C GLY A 232 -6.59 17.60 19.18
N LYS A 233 -7.17 17.15 18.06
CA LYS A 233 -8.55 16.65 17.96
C LYS A 233 -8.56 15.11 17.86
N PRO A 234 -9.68 14.46 18.20
CA PRO A 234 -9.83 13.03 17.96
C PRO A 234 -9.60 12.66 16.47
N PRO A 235 -9.01 11.49 16.18
CA PRO A 235 -8.76 11.04 14.82
C PRO A 235 -10.01 11.06 13.92
N GLU A 236 -11.19 10.79 14.49
CA GLU A 236 -12.48 10.74 13.78
C GLU A 236 -12.89 12.12 13.25
N PHE A 237 -12.59 13.19 13.98
CA PHE A 237 -12.86 14.55 13.55
C PHE A 237 -11.99 14.90 12.33
N THR A 238 -10.69 14.63 12.45
CA THR A 238 -9.71 14.88 11.38
C THR A 238 -10.04 14.05 10.14
N ALA A 239 -10.41 12.77 10.33
CA ALA A 239 -10.81 11.87 9.26
C ALA A 239 -12.10 12.31 8.55
N LYS A 240 -13.10 12.82 9.28
CA LYS A 240 -14.33 13.36 8.67
C LYS A 240 -14.04 14.59 7.80
N LYS A 241 -13.17 15.49 8.27
CA LYS A 241 -12.72 16.65 7.48
C LYS A 241 -11.96 16.18 6.24
N ALA A 242 -10.97 15.30 6.41
CA ALA A 242 -10.19 14.75 5.31
C ALA A 242 -11.07 14.07 4.25
N ALA A 243 -12.05 13.25 4.66
CA ALA A 243 -12.99 12.63 3.74
C ALA A 243 -13.81 13.66 2.96
N ALA A 244 -14.23 14.77 3.58
CA ALA A 244 -14.95 15.83 2.89
C ALA A 244 -14.07 16.53 1.84
N GLU A 245 -12.84 16.90 2.18
CA GLU A 245 -11.89 17.55 1.27
C GLU A 245 -11.50 16.64 0.11
N LEU A 246 -11.12 15.39 0.39
CA LEU A 246 -10.73 14.41 -0.63
C LEU A 246 -11.87 14.10 -1.61
N SER A 247 -13.10 13.93 -1.11
CA SER A 247 -14.28 13.82 -1.99
C SER A 247 -14.56 15.10 -2.77
N GLY A 248 -14.21 16.27 -2.22
CA GLY A 248 -14.30 17.56 -2.89
C GLY A 248 -13.42 17.66 -4.14
N TYR A 249 -12.24 17.02 -4.12
CA TYR A 249 -11.34 16.93 -5.28
C TYR A 249 -11.74 15.87 -6.30
N ALA A 250 -12.44 14.84 -5.88
CA ALA A 250 -12.67 13.65 -6.69
C ALA A 250 -13.58 13.92 -7.90
N ALA A 251 -13.18 13.36 -9.05
CA ALA A 251 -14.08 13.10 -10.16
C ALA A 251 -15.00 11.91 -9.85
N ALA A 252 -16.01 11.68 -10.69
CA ALA A 252 -16.87 10.51 -10.56
C ALA A 252 -16.06 9.23 -10.85
N GLY A 253 -16.16 8.22 -9.97
CA GLY A 253 -15.38 6.99 -10.09
C GLY A 253 -13.88 7.11 -9.77
N ALA A 254 -13.44 8.26 -9.24
CA ALA A 254 -12.04 8.51 -8.90
C ALA A 254 -11.51 7.58 -7.79
N ARG A 255 -10.19 7.41 -7.75
CA ARG A 255 -9.47 6.55 -6.81
C ARG A 255 -8.81 7.43 -5.76
N ILE A 256 -9.04 7.14 -4.48
CA ILE A 256 -8.42 7.85 -3.37
C ILE A 256 -7.52 6.87 -2.62
N PHE A 257 -6.22 7.11 -2.66
CA PHE A 257 -5.18 6.34 -2.02
C PHE A 257 -4.59 7.12 -0.84
N VAL A 258 -4.59 6.51 0.35
CA VAL A 258 -3.95 7.08 1.54
C VAL A 258 -3.04 6.03 2.15
N VAL A 259 -1.79 6.38 2.43
CA VAL A 259 -0.80 5.51 3.06
C VAL A 259 -0.09 6.25 4.18
N GLU A 260 0.08 5.55 5.29
CA GLU A 260 0.68 6.07 6.51
C GLU A 260 1.64 5.04 7.11
N PRO A 261 2.52 5.43 8.05
CA PRO A 261 3.35 4.48 8.78
C PRO A 261 2.49 3.42 9.49
N GLY A 262 2.97 2.17 9.54
CA GLY A 262 2.24 1.02 10.08
C GLY A 262 2.11 0.98 11.60
N ILE A 263 1.85 2.11 12.24
CA ILE A 263 1.75 2.29 13.70
C ILE A 263 0.28 2.45 14.13
N PRO A 264 -0.08 2.07 15.38
CA PRO A 264 -1.47 2.09 15.81
C PRO A 264 -2.19 3.45 15.66
N PRO A 265 -1.59 4.62 15.99
CA PRO A 265 -2.26 5.91 15.80
C PRO A 265 -2.62 6.23 14.34
N ALA A 266 -1.72 5.90 13.41
CA ALA A 266 -1.95 6.11 11.98
C ALA A 266 -3.02 5.14 11.44
N ALA A 267 -2.97 3.87 11.85
CA ALA A 267 -3.98 2.89 11.48
C ALA A 267 -5.37 3.25 12.05
N ARG A 268 -5.44 3.83 13.25
CA ARG A 268 -6.68 4.35 13.84
C ARG A 268 -7.29 5.47 12.99
N PHE A 269 -6.46 6.40 12.53
CA PHE A 269 -6.90 7.44 11.61
C PHE A 269 -7.41 6.85 10.28
N LEU A 270 -6.67 5.92 9.67
CA LEU A 270 -7.09 5.28 8.42
C LEU A 270 -8.40 4.50 8.55
N PHE A 271 -8.63 3.84 9.69
CA PHE A 271 -9.92 3.22 9.99
C PHE A 271 -11.04 4.27 10.04
N ALA A 272 -10.84 5.38 10.75
CA ALA A 272 -11.84 6.44 10.83
C ALA A 272 -12.10 7.10 9.46
N LEU A 273 -11.05 7.24 8.64
CA LEU A 273 -11.14 7.76 7.27
C LEU A 273 -11.91 6.80 6.36
N ARG A 274 -11.63 5.50 6.47
CA ARG A 274 -12.39 4.45 5.77
C ARG A 274 -13.88 4.54 6.11
N ASP A 275 -14.25 4.63 7.38
CA ASP A 275 -15.65 4.73 7.80
C ASP A 275 -16.31 6.05 7.35
N ALA A 276 -15.56 7.14 7.28
CA ALA A 276 -16.05 8.42 6.76
C ALA A 276 -16.28 8.38 5.25
N LEU A 277 -15.38 7.76 4.48
CA LEU A 277 -15.50 7.57 3.03
C LEU A 277 -16.59 6.55 2.67
N PHE A 278 -16.73 5.48 3.44
CA PHE A 278 -17.80 4.49 3.25
C PHE A 278 -19.19 5.13 3.39
N ARG A 279 -19.39 6.02 4.38
CA ARG A 279 -20.62 6.82 4.53
C ARG A 279 -20.87 7.83 3.40
N LYS A 280 -19.90 8.04 2.52
CA LYS A 280 -20.00 8.84 1.30
C LYS A 280 -20.13 7.96 0.05
N ASN A 281 -20.65 6.74 0.19
CA ASN A 281 -20.83 5.76 -0.88
C ASN A 281 -19.54 5.35 -1.61
N CYS A 282 -18.37 5.53 -0.98
CA CYS A 282 -17.12 5.06 -1.56
C CYS A 282 -16.96 3.54 -1.34
N THR A 283 -16.49 2.83 -2.37
CA THR A 283 -16.17 1.40 -2.29
C THR A 283 -14.71 1.22 -1.89
N VAL A 284 -14.41 0.42 -0.87
CA VAL A 284 -13.02 0.09 -0.52
C VAL A 284 -12.48 -0.92 -1.53
N LEU A 285 -11.35 -0.64 -2.16
CA LEU A 285 -10.70 -1.54 -3.11
C LEU A 285 -9.59 -2.35 -2.43
N ALA A 286 -8.81 -1.69 -1.58
CA ALA A 286 -7.71 -2.29 -0.85
C ALA A 286 -7.50 -1.55 0.47
N PRO A 287 -6.90 -2.18 1.50
CA PRO A 287 -6.41 -3.56 1.54
C PRO A 287 -7.49 -4.61 1.80
N CYS A 288 -8.76 -4.22 1.94
CA CYS A 288 -9.80 -5.16 2.33
C CYS A 288 -10.07 -6.18 1.21
N PRO A 289 -10.12 -7.49 1.52
CA PRO A 289 -10.58 -8.50 0.56
C PRO A 289 -11.96 -8.20 0.02
N ARG A 290 -12.24 -8.73 -1.16
CA ARG A 290 -13.55 -8.64 -1.82
C ARG A 290 -14.65 -9.19 -0.91
N GLY A 291 -15.77 -8.48 -0.88
CA GLY A 291 -16.94 -8.83 -0.07
C GLY A 291 -16.83 -8.47 1.42
N MET A 292 -15.64 -8.10 1.93
CA MET A 292 -15.51 -7.65 3.33
C MET A 292 -16.27 -6.34 3.61
N GLN A 293 -16.50 -5.50 2.60
CA GLN A 293 -17.25 -4.25 2.78
C GLN A 293 -18.75 -4.46 3.04
N ARG A 294 -19.34 -5.54 2.52
CA ARG A 294 -20.80 -5.81 2.62
C ARG A 294 -21.20 -6.56 3.89
N ALA A 295 -20.25 -7.15 4.62
CA ALA A 295 -20.51 -7.78 5.91
C ALA A 295 -20.85 -6.76 7.02
N VAL A 296 -20.70 -5.46 6.72
CA VAL A 296 -21.05 -4.33 7.60
C VAL A 296 -22.44 -3.79 7.18
N SER A 297 -23.49 -4.60 7.31
CA SER A 297 -24.86 -4.13 7.09
C SER A 297 -25.36 -3.35 8.32
N PRO A 298 -26.00 -2.17 8.15
CA PRO A 298 -26.57 -1.39 9.26
C PRO A 298 -27.82 -2.01 9.91
N GLU A 299 -28.46 -2.97 9.24
CA GLU A 299 -29.83 -3.40 9.54
C GLU A 299 -29.95 -4.63 10.45
N ALA A 300 -28.84 -5.15 10.95
CA ALA A 300 -28.83 -6.08 12.07
C ALA A 300 -27.89 -5.51 13.12
N GLY A 301 -28.39 -5.24 14.32
CA GLY A 301 -27.65 -4.69 15.47
C GLY A 301 -26.49 -5.54 16.00
N THR A 302 -25.88 -6.35 15.14
CA THR A 302 -24.71 -7.22 15.36
C THR A 302 -23.77 -7.26 14.13
N GLY A 303 -23.83 -6.27 13.22
CA GLY A 303 -22.85 -6.12 12.13
C GLY A 303 -21.48 -5.69 12.69
N SER A 304 -20.54 -6.62 12.83
CA SER A 304 -19.23 -6.31 13.43
C SER A 304 -18.48 -5.28 12.60
N SER A 305 -18.10 -4.16 13.22
CA SER A 305 -17.12 -3.20 12.68
C SER A 305 -15.84 -3.91 12.22
N CYS A 306 -15.06 -3.28 11.33
CA CYS A 306 -13.76 -3.82 10.89
C CYS A 306 -12.99 -4.41 12.10
N PRO A 307 -12.53 -5.68 12.05
CA PRO A 307 -11.86 -6.31 13.19
C PRO A 307 -10.48 -5.72 13.50
N MET A 308 -10.01 -4.81 12.64
CA MET A 308 -8.70 -4.17 12.69
C MET A 308 -8.85 -2.64 12.89
N ASP A 309 -9.66 -2.23 13.86
CA ASP A 309 -10.05 -0.83 14.11
C ASP A 309 -9.03 0.00 14.92
N ALA A 310 -7.93 -0.63 15.32
CA ALA A 310 -6.84 -0.03 16.10
C ALA A 310 -7.29 0.61 17.42
N ARG A 311 -8.34 0.11 18.06
CA ARG A 311 -8.67 0.48 19.45
C ARG A 311 -7.57 0.04 20.41
N ARG A 312 -7.50 0.67 21.59
CA ARG A 312 -6.52 0.33 22.64
C ARG A 312 -6.61 -1.16 22.99
N GLY A 313 -5.50 -1.88 22.86
CA GLY A 313 -5.41 -3.34 23.07
C GLY A 313 -5.95 -4.21 21.93
N GLY A 314 -6.47 -3.59 20.86
CA GLY A 314 -7.00 -4.27 19.67
C GLY A 314 -5.96 -4.44 18.56
N LYS A 315 -6.37 -5.14 17.50
CA LYS A 315 -5.56 -5.36 16.29
C LYS A 315 -5.71 -4.17 15.33
N TRP A 316 -4.71 -3.93 14.47
CA TRP A 316 -4.78 -2.89 13.44
C TRP A 316 -4.22 -3.37 12.10
N CYS A 317 -4.78 -2.83 11.02
CA CYS A 317 -4.39 -3.20 9.67
C CYS A 317 -3.04 -2.56 9.35
N HIS A 318 -1.98 -3.36 9.32
CA HIS A 318 -0.64 -2.97 8.92
C HIS A 318 0.00 -4.13 8.17
N PHE A 319 0.93 -3.77 7.29
CA PHE A 319 1.63 -4.69 6.43
C PHE A 319 3.11 -4.48 6.62
N VAL A 320 3.82 -5.57 6.79
CA VAL A 320 5.24 -5.55 7.12
C VAL A 320 6.00 -6.35 6.10
N PHE A 321 7.09 -5.81 5.60
CA PHE A 321 8.01 -6.56 4.78
C PHE A 321 9.44 -6.41 5.29
N ALA A 322 10.25 -7.41 4.94
CA ALA A 322 11.62 -7.58 5.36
C ALA A 322 12.49 -6.45 4.77
N ALA A 323 13.26 -5.76 5.61
CA ALA A 323 14.09 -4.65 5.16
C ALA A 323 15.37 -5.13 4.45
N GLU A 324 15.71 -6.41 4.54
CA GLU A 324 16.86 -7.06 3.91
C GLU A 324 16.82 -6.96 2.39
N CYS A 325 15.62 -6.84 1.81
CA CYS A 325 15.40 -6.64 0.38
C CYS A 325 15.62 -5.17 -0.07
N ALA A 326 16.01 -4.27 0.84
CA ALA A 326 16.33 -2.89 0.53
C ALA A 326 17.75 -2.74 -0.05
N PRO A 327 18.05 -1.65 -0.79
CA PRO A 327 19.37 -1.44 -1.38
C PRO A 327 20.49 -1.44 -0.34
N ALA A 328 21.61 -2.13 -0.64
CA ALA A 328 22.73 -2.26 0.30
C ALA A 328 23.31 -0.90 0.74
N LYS A 329 23.36 0.09 -0.17
CA LYS A 329 23.79 1.46 0.15
C LYS A 329 22.84 2.12 1.16
N LEU A 330 21.53 1.93 1.02
CA LEU A 330 20.52 2.45 1.94
C LEU A 330 20.59 1.79 3.32
N LEU A 331 20.87 0.47 3.37
CA LEU A 331 21.09 -0.25 4.63
C LEU A 331 22.34 0.26 5.36
N LYS A 332 23.45 0.45 4.64
CA LYS A 332 24.67 1.06 5.18
C LYS A 332 24.42 2.47 5.72
N LEU A 333 23.68 3.29 4.97
CA LEU A 333 23.31 4.65 5.40
C LEU A 333 22.41 4.62 6.65
N SER A 334 21.49 3.65 6.74
CA SER A 334 20.66 3.43 7.93
C SER A 334 21.50 3.10 9.16
N ALA A 335 22.49 2.22 9.02
CA ALA A 335 23.42 1.91 10.09
C ALA A 335 24.26 3.13 10.50
N ALA A 336 24.81 3.87 9.54
CA ALA A 336 25.59 5.09 9.79
C ALA A 336 24.78 6.17 10.51
N ALA A 337 23.50 6.35 10.16
CA ALA A 337 22.59 7.27 10.82
C ALA A 337 22.06 6.78 12.18
N ARG A 338 22.47 5.58 12.62
CA ARG A 338 21.97 4.90 13.84
C ARG A 338 20.46 4.66 13.82
N LEU A 339 19.94 4.35 12.63
CA LEU A 339 18.53 4.02 12.38
C LEU A 339 18.42 2.69 11.62
N PRO A 340 19.03 1.58 12.10
CA PRO A 340 18.92 0.30 11.43
C PRO A 340 17.45 -0.10 11.29
N LYS A 341 17.10 -0.72 10.16
CA LYS A 341 15.76 -1.22 9.90
C LYS A 341 15.86 -2.71 9.62
N GLU A 342 15.21 -3.49 10.47
CA GLU A 342 14.97 -4.91 10.21
C GLU A 342 13.69 -5.08 9.40
N ARG A 343 12.71 -4.20 9.62
CA ARG A 343 11.37 -4.31 9.03
C ARG A 343 10.81 -2.95 8.67
N ALA A 344 10.07 -2.90 7.59
CA ALA A 344 9.32 -1.72 7.16
C ALA A 344 7.82 -2.02 7.24
N ALA A 345 7.08 -1.17 7.97
CA ALA A 345 5.64 -1.32 8.15
C ALA A 345 4.88 -0.12 7.58
N LEU A 346 3.75 -0.39 6.93
CA LEU A 346 2.81 0.62 6.45
C LEU A 346 1.36 0.19 6.68
N SER A 347 0.48 1.17 6.72
CA SER A 347 -0.97 0.99 6.67
C SER A 347 -1.48 1.80 5.50
N PHE A 348 -2.43 1.29 4.72
CA PHE A 348 -2.97 2.02 3.58
C PHE A 348 -4.46 1.78 3.42
N LEU A 349 -5.09 2.63 2.63
CA LEU A 349 -6.47 2.61 2.22
C LEU A 349 -6.56 3.05 0.77
N LEU A 350 -7.21 2.26 -0.06
CA LEU A 350 -7.58 2.63 -1.42
C LEU A 350 -9.09 2.49 -1.56
N VAL A 351 -9.76 3.57 -1.95
CA VAL A 351 -11.19 3.57 -2.23
C VAL A 351 -11.50 4.10 -3.63
N GLN A 352 -12.68 3.75 -4.13
CA GLN A 352 -13.28 4.30 -5.33
C GLN A 352 -14.48 5.16 -4.93
N THR A 353 -14.57 6.37 -5.47
CA THR A 353 -15.78 7.20 -5.34
C THR A 353 -16.91 6.66 -6.22
N GLU A 354 -18.13 7.07 -5.92
CA GLU A 354 -19.30 6.65 -6.70
C GLU A 354 -19.16 7.04 -8.18
N SER A 355 -19.43 6.09 -9.08
CA SER A 355 -19.42 6.32 -10.52
C SER A 355 -20.69 7.08 -10.94
N ALA A 356 -20.60 7.95 -11.96
CA ALA A 356 -21.73 8.79 -12.38
C ALA A 356 -22.99 8.00 -12.79
N GLY A 357 -22.86 6.72 -13.15
CA GLY A 357 -23.96 5.83 -13.56
C GLY A 357 -24.50 4.87 -12.49
N SER A 358 -23.99 4.90 -11.24
CA SER A 358 -24.43 3.95 -10.18
C SER A 358 -25.50 4.49 -9.23
N ARG A 359 -26.03 5.70 -9.47
CA ARG A 359 -27.14 6.24 -8.69
C ARG A 359 -28.39 5.41 -8.92
N GLN A 360 -28.72 4.51 -8.01
CA GLN A 360 -30.11 4.08 -7.83
C GLN A 360 -30.92 5.33 -7.46
N PRO A 361 -32.06 5.62 -8.11
CA PRO A 361 -32.90 6.73 -7.71
C PRO A 361 -33.38 6.48 -6.28
N CYS A 362 -32.94 7.31 -5.34
CA CYS A 362 -33.63 7.43 -4.07
C CYS A 362 -35.00 8.03 -4.41
N VAL A 363 -36.05 7.22 -4.29
CA VAL A 363 -37.43 7.72 -4.30
C VAL A 363 -37.55 8.66 -3.11
N GLN A 364 -37.40 9.95 -3.37
CA GLN A 364 -37.83 10.98 -2.43
C GLN A 364 -39.35 10.96 -2.45
N THR A 365 -39.95 10.28 -1.48
CA THR A 365 -41.33 10.58 -1.12
C THR A 365 -41.31 11.96 -0.48
N GLU A 366 -41.54 12.98 -1.29
CA GLU A 366 -41.90 14.32 -0.82
C GLU A 366 -43.25 14.22 -0.11
N SER A 367 -43.23 14.11 1.22
CA SER A 367 -44.39 14.49 2.01
C SER A 367 -44.34 16.01 2.20
N ALA A 368 -45.10 16.71 1.36
CA ALA A 368 -45.41 18.12 1.52
C ALA A 368 -46.09 18.32 2.89
N GLY A 369 -45.34 18.87 3.85
CA GLY A 369 -45.87 19.35 5.12
C GLY A 369 -46.32 20.80 4.98
N SER A 370 -47.63 21.00 4.75
CA SER A 370 -48.32 22.25 5.02
C SER A 370 -48.83 22.27 6.46
N SER A 371 -48.86 23.46 7.02
CA SER A 371 -49.13 23.88 8.40
C SER A 371 -50.44 23.42 9.06
N ALA A 372 -50.42 23.37 10.40
CA ALA A 372 -51.33 24.07 11.33
C ALA A 372 -51.96 23.22 12.46
N ALA A 373 -51.72 23.70 13.69
CA ALA A 373 -52.60 23.84 14.86
C ALA A 373 -53.47 22.68 15.41
N ALA A 374 -53.28 22.47 16.73
CA ALA A 374 -54.28 22.25 17.80
C ALA A 374 -55.20 21.01 17.78
N GLY A 375 -55.34 20.36 18.95
CA GLY A 375 -56.53 19.56 19.27
C GLY A 375 -56.30 18.37 20.19
N ARG A 376 -57.00 18.37 21.33
CA ARG A 376 -57.11 17.30 22.32
C ARG A 376 -57.80 16.04 21.78
N SER A 377 -57.58 14.92 22.48
CA SER A 377 -58.57 13.91 22.90
C SER A 377 -58.32 12.47 22.44
N ALA A 378 -58.46 11.57 23.41
CA ALA A 378 -58.51 10.12 23.30
C ALA A 378 -59.73 9.61 22.51
N LYS A 379 -59.60 8.45 21.85
CA LYS A 379 -60.56 7.31 21.88
C LYS A 379 -60.13 6.13 20.97
N THR A 380 -59.93 4.98 21.62
CA THR A 380 -60.46 3.62 21.34
C THR A 380 -60.58 3.02 19.92
N CYS A 381 -59.99 1.81 19.83
CA CYS A 381 -60.53 0.51 19.38
C CYS A 381 -60.98 0.26 17.93
N SER A 382 -60.40 -0.76 17.29
CA SER A 382 -61.04 -2.07 16.96
C SER A 382 -60.23 -2.76 15.85
N ALA A 383 -59.45 -3.81 16.12
CA ALA A 383 -59.83 -5.23 15.98
C ALA A 383 -60.56 -5.58 14.66
N VAL A 384 -59.86 -6.23 13.72
CA VAL A 384 -60.43 -7.17 12.75
C VAL A 384 -59.39 -8.27 12.40
N THR A 385 -59.72 -9.46 12.92
CA THR A 385 -59.51 -10.84 12.43
C THR A 385 -58.14 -11.46 12.17
N ARG A 386 -57.87 -12.45 13.02
CA ARG A 386 -57.08 -13.66 12.79
C ARG A 386 -57.62 -14.48 11.62
N SER A 387 -56.71 -14.98 10.78
CA SER A 387 -56.85 -16.21 9.99
C SER A 387 -55.42 -16.59 9.59
N SER A 388 -54.92 -17.82 9.68
CA SER A 388 -55.37 -19.06 10.28
C SER A 388 -54.08 -19.88 10.43
N VAL A 389 -53.94 -20.54 11.57
CA VAL A 389 -52.77 -21.34 11.91
C VAL A 389 -52.85 -22.65 11.13
N ASN A 390 -51.91 -22.89 10.21
CA ASN A 390 -51.65 -24.25 9.73
C ASN A 390 -50.37 -24.76 10.41
N ARG A 391 -50.55 -25.61 11.43
CA ARG A 391 -49.49 -26.44 12.00
C ARG A 391 -49.30 -27.63 11.09
N SER A 392 -48.13 -27.72 10.47
CA SER A 392 -47.66 -28.95 9.84
C SER A 392 -46.35 -29.35 10.50
N ALA A 393 -46.44 -30.46 11.24
CA ALA A 393 -45.45 -31.46 11.61
C ALA A 393 -43.96 -31.17 11.39
N GLY A 394 -43.19 -31.50 12.44
CA GLY A 394 -41.75 -31.30 12.52
C GLY A 394 -40.96 -31.94 11.38
N THR A 395 -40.09 -31.14 10.80
CA THR A 395 -38.93 -31.58 10.05
C THR A 395 -37.68 -31.34 10.88
N ARG A 396 -36.89 -32.40 11.01
CA ARG A 396 -35.63 -32.47 11.75
C ARG A 396 -34.73 -31.31 11.34
N SER A 397 -34.05 -30.73 12.34
CA SER A 397 -32.96 -29.75 12.18
C SER A 397 -32.08 -30.11 10.99
N ALA A 398 -32.22 -29.38 9.89
CA ALA A 398 -31.34 -29.50 8.75
C ALA A 398 -29.94 -29.07 9.20
N ALA A 399 -28.95 -29.94 9.03
CA ALA A 399 -27.55 -29.58 9.19
C ALA A 399 -27.26 -28.34 8.31
N PRO A 400 -26.43 -27.38 8.78
CA PRO A 400 -26.13 -26.20 8.00
C PRO A 400 -25.55 -26.63 6.65
N ALA A 401 -26.15 -26.12 5.57
CA ALA A 401 -25.73 -26.39 4.20
C ALA A 401 -24.22 -26.14 4.08
N ALA A 402 -23.47 -27.14 3.63
CA ALA A 402 -22.04 -27.03 3.43
C ALA A 402 -21.76 -25.89 2.45
N LEU A 403 -21.09 -24.84 2.92
CA LEU A 403 -20.66 -23.71 2.09
C LEU A 403 -19.64 -24.23 1.07
N SER A 404 -20.06 -24.43 -0.18
CA SER A 404 -19.15 -24.69 -1.30
C SER A 404 -18.61 -23.37 -1.85
N GLY A 405 -17.31 -23.31 -2.12
CA GLY A 405 -16.64 -22.12 -2.69
C GLY A 405 -15.32 -21.78 -2.01
N SER A 406 -14.75 -20.64 -2.41
CA SER A 406 -13.53 -20.09 -1.83
C SER A 406 -13.81 -18.85 -0.97
N VAL A 407 -12.82 -18.48 -0.17
CA VAL A 407 -12.76 -17.24 0.59
C VAL A 407 -11.41 -16.59 0.37
N GLU A 408 -11.46 -15.32 0.01
CA GLU A 408 -10.27 -14.49 -0.16
C GLU A 408 -9.79 -14.00 1.22
N LEU A 409 -8.53 -14.28 1.54
CA LEU A 409 -7.87 -13.94 2.80
C LEU A 409 -6.76 -12.93 2.52
N ARG A 410 -6.75 -11.81 3.25
CA ARG A 410 -5.60 -10.90 3.29
C ARG A 410 -4.80 -11.16 4.56
N VAL A 411 -3.59 -11.69 4.43
CA VAL A 411 -2.68 -11.90 5.57
C VAL A 411 -2.28 -10.56 6.18
N ALA A 412 -2.40 -10.45 7.50
CA ALA A 412 -2.18 -9.23 8.27
C ALA A 412 -1.23 -9.44 9.48
N SER A 413 -0.57 -10.59 9.56
CA SER A 413 0.43 -10.87 10.61
C SER A 413 1.60 -11.69 10.08
N ASP A 414 2.64 -11.76 10.91
CA ASP A 414 3.69 -12.76 10.81
C ASP A 414 3.18 -14.18 11.08
N PRO A 415 3.98 -15.21 10.73
CA PRO A 415 3.72 -16.58 11.15
C PRO A 415 3.65 -16.70 12.67
N ILE A 416 2.63 -17.40 13.13
CA ILE A 416 2.36 -17.71 14.54
C ILE A 416 2.49 -19.21 14.72
N ARG A 417 3.23 -19.63 15.73
CA ARG A 417 3.33 -21.05 16.12
C ARG A 417 2.05 -21.48 16.83
N LEU A 418 1.42 -22.53 16.32
CA LEU A 418 0.22 -23.13 16.87
C LEU A 418 0.54 -24.50 17.50
N PRO A 419 -0.33 -25.02 18.40
CA PRO A 419 -0.16 -26.36 18.94
C PRO A 419 -0.06 -27.43 17.84
N GLY A 420 0.79 -28.44 18.11
CA GLY A 420 1.07 -29.52 17.16
C GLY A 420 2.07 -29.15 16.05
N GLY A 421 2.92 -28.14 16.28
CA GLY A 421 3.97 -27.72 15.33
C GLY A 421 3.43 -27.00 14.08
N ARG A 422 2.14 -26.64 14.07
CA ARG A 422 1.51 -25.96 12.95
C ARG A 422 1.88 -24.48 12.92
N THR A 423 1.80 -23.89 11.74
CA THR A 423 1.97 -22.46 11.53
C THR A 423 0.63 -21.85 11.15
N GLY A 424 0.30 -20.68 11.69
CA GLY A 424 -0.88 -19.94 11.29
C GLY A 424 -0.64 -18.44 11.17
N TYR A 425 -1.59 -17.75 10.55
CA TYR A 425 -1.50 -16.33 10.22
C TYR A 425 -2.84 -15.68 10.50
N TYR A 426 -2.84 -14.51 11.14
CA TYR A 426 -4.05 -13.70 11.19
C TYR A 426 -4.29 -13.05 9.83
N ALA A 427 -5.52 -13.14 9.36
CA ALA A 427 -5.95 -12.55 8.11
C ALA A 427 -7.32 -11.87 8.27
N CYS A 428 -7.65 -11.01 7.32
CA CYS A 428 -8.98 -10.47 7.14
C CYS A 428 -9.67 -11.21 5.99
N SER A 429 -11.00 -11.38 6.07
CA SER A 429 -11.83 -11.91 4.98
C SER A 429 -13.27 -11.43 5.09
N ARG A 430 -14.14 -11.86 4.16
CA ARG A 430 -15.60 -11.68 4.28
C ARG A 430 -16.22 -12.39 5.50
N LEU A 431 -15.49 -13.31 6.14
CA LEU A 431 -15.90 -13.97 7.40
C LEU A 431 -15.48 -13.17 8.64
N GLY A 432 -14.89 -11.98 8.47
CA GLY A 432 -14.32 -11.19 9.55
C GLY A 432 -12.84 -11.50 9.78
N LEU A 433 -12.42 -11.54 11.03
CA LEU A 433 -11.06 -11.91 11.43
C LEU A 433 -10.88 -13.42 11.26
N THR A 434 -9.86 -13.84 10.52
CA THR A 434 -9.56 -15.25 10.28
C THR A 434 -8.18 -15.64 10.81
N LEU A 435 -8.06 -16.91 11.18
CA LEU A 435 -6.79 -17.58 11.44
C LEU A 435 -6.56 -18.59 10.30
N ALA A 436 -5.73 -18.21 9.35
CA ALA A 436 -5.29 -19.08 8.26
C ALA A 436 -4.26 -20.07 8.81
N VAL A 437 -4.46 -21.38 8.65
CA VAL A 437 -3.58 -22.42 9.23
C VAL A 437 -2.96 -23.23 8.12
N GLU A 438 -1.63 -23.29 8.05
CA GLU A 438 -0.93 -24.22 7.16
C GLU A 438 -1.19 -25.66 7.60
N ARG A 439 -1.52 -26.54 6.65
CA ARG A 439 -1.49 -27.97 6.92
C ARG A 439 -0.05 -28.40 7.15
N PRO A 440 0.20 -29.26 8.16
CA PRO A 440 1.50 -29.89 8.29
C PRO A 440 1.80 -30.67 7.00
N ALA A 441 3.01 -30.50 6.46
CA ALA A 441 3.48 -31.35 5.38
C ALA A 441 3.29 -32.82 5.80
N PRO A 442 2.84 -33.72 4.91
CA PRO A 442 2.79 -35.14 5.24
C PRO A 442 4.19 -35.53 5.72
N SER A 443 4.26 -36.07 6.94
CA SER A 443 5.51 -36.47 7.56
C SER A 443 6.28 -37.33 6.56
N GLN A 444 7.42 -36.83 6.05
CA GLN A 444 8.43 -37.75 5.57
C GLN A 444 8.76 -38.63 6.77
N SER A 445 8.39 -39.90 6.68
CA SER A 445 8.77 -40.93 7.63
C SER A 445 10.25 -40.74 7.94
N GLN A 446 10.58 -40.38 9.18
CA GLN A 446 11.97 -40.36 9.60
C GLN A 446 12.52 -41.78 9.40
N PRO A 447 13.69 -41.96 8.76
CA PRO A 447 14.37 -43.23 8.83
C PRO A 447 14.71 -43.45 10.30
N SER A 448 14.31 -44.62 10.82
CA SER A 448 14.56 -45.03 12.19
C SER A 448 16.04 -44.90 12.54
N ASP A 449 16.32 -44.17 13.62
CA ASP A 449 17.63 -44.11 14.24
C ASP A 449 18.10 -45.53 14.62
N THR A 450 18.99 -46.07 13.79
CA THR A 450 19.95 -47.09 14.23
C THR A 450 21.33 -46.49 14.06
N VAL A 451 21.74 -45.73 15.07
CA VAL A 451 23.12 -45.27 15.25
C VAL A 451 24.02 -46.51 15.35
N ARG A 452 24.79 -46.82 14.30
CA ARG A 452 26.00 -47.62 14.43
C ARG A 452 27.16 -46.67 14.77
N PRO A 453 28.00 -46.97 15.77
CA PRO A 453 29.08 -46.07 16.17
C PRO A 453 30.12 -45.96 15.05
N ARG A 454 30.49 -44.72 14.72
CA ARG A 454 31.58 -44.39 13.79
C ARG A 454 32.90 -44.96 14.31
N ALA A 455 33.59 -45.70 13.44
CA ALA A 455 35.01 -46.00 13.61
C ALA A 455 35.83 -44.70 13.62
N ILE A 456 36.73 -44.61 14.59
CA ILE A 456 37.69 -43.53 14.78
C ILE A 456 38.77 -43.66 13.70
N CYS A 457 38.95 -42.63 12.86
CA CYS A 457 40.14 -42.49 12.02
C CYS A 457 41.18 -41.63 12.75
N PRO A 458 42.47 -42.02 12.79
CA PRO A 458 43.50 -41.25 13.45
C PRO A 458 43.98 -40.08 12.59
N ALA A 459 44.46 -39.04 13.27
CA ALA A 459 45.04 -37.84 12.71
C ALA A 459 46.33 -38.13 11.92
N VAL A 460 46.52 -37.45 10.79
CA VAL A 460 47.82 -37.32 10.12
C VAL A 460 48.08 -35.84 9.83
N ALA A 461 49.28 -35.42 10.22
CA ALA A 461 49.83 -34.06 10.18
C ALA A 461 50.24 -33.62 8.76
N PRO A 462 50.63 -32.34 8.54
CA PRO A 462 50.68 -31.71 7.23
C PRO A 462 52.04 -31.90 6.54
N ASN A 463 52.05 -31.99 5.21
CA ASN A 463 53.22 -31.62 4.40
C ASN A 463 52.85 -31.38 2.92
N GLY A 464 53.21 -30.20 2.43
CA GLY A 464 54.02 -30.02 1.20
C GLY A 464 53.47 -30.37 -0.18
N SER A 465 53.18 -29.31 -0.94
CA SER A 465 53.47 -29.12 -2.38
C SER A 465 52.61 -29.82 -3.47
N GLY A 466 52.14 -28.99 -4.41
CA GLY A 466 52.23 -29.30 -5.86
C GLY A 466 50.97 -29.77 -6.61
N ARG A 467 50.40 -28.82 -7.37
CA ARG A 467 49.72 -28.95 -8.68
C ARG A 467 48.25 -29.47 -8.80
N ALA A 468 47.52 -28.66 -9.58
CA ALA A 468 46.42 -28.95 -10.52
C ALA A 468 45.11 -29.52 -9.95
N ALA A 469 44.12 -28.64 -9.75
CA ALA A 469 42.72 -29.01 -9.61
C ALA A 469 42.02 -28.87 -10.97
N THR A 470 41.69 -30.01 -11.57
CA THR A 470 40.79 -30.18 -12.71
C THR A 470 39.34 -29.89 -12.28
N GLU A 471 38.60 -29.15 -13.11
CA GLU A 471 37.18 -28.87 -12.97
C GLU A 471 36.34 -30.16 -12.90
N CYS A 472 35.62 -30.35 -11.80
CA CYS A 472 34.47 -31.24 -11.75
C CYS A 472 33.20 -30.41 -11.98
N ALA A 473 32.62 -30.57 -13.17
CA ALA A 473 31.33 -29.99 -13.53
C ALA A 473 30.25 -30.39 -12.51
N ALA A 474 29.70 -29.41 -11.81
CA ALA A 474 28.57 -29.57 -10.93
C ALA A 474 27.31 -29.80 -11.77
N VAL A 475 26.77 -31.02 -11.69
CA VAL A 475 25.41 -31.34 -12.17
C VAL A 475 24.42 -30.54 -11.33
N THR A 476 23.93 -29.42 -11.87
CA THR A 476 22.84 -28.64 -11.28
C THR A 476 21.55 -29.47 -11.34
N ARG A 477 21.16 -30.04 -10.19
CA ARG A 477 19.77 -30.47 -9.98
C ARG A 477 18.88 -29.22 -10.00
N PRO A 478 17.73 -29.25 -10.68
CA PRO A 478 16.78 -28.15 -10.62
C PRO A 478 16.33 -27.97 -9.16
N ALA A 479 16.40 -26.74 -8.67
CA ALA A 479 15.90 -26.38 -7.35
C ALA A 479 14.42 -26.75 -7.27
N ALA A 480 14.07 -27.70 -6.39
CA ALA A 480 12.69 -27.94 -6.04
C ALA A 480 12.12 -26.63 -5.45
N ALA A 481 11.07 -26.10 -6.07
CA ALA A 481 10.38 -24.92 -5.57
C ALA A 481 9.96 -25.16 -4.12
N CYS A 482 10.53 -24.41 -3.18
CA CYS A 482 10.06 -24.41 -1.80
C CYS A 482 8.59 -23.96 -1.80
N PRO A 483 7.68 -24.63 -1.06
CA PRO A 483 6.33 -24.12 -0.88
C PRO A 483 6.45 -22.74 -0.22
N VAL A 484 6.03 -21.69 -0.92
CA VAL A 484 6.13 -20.31 -0.45
C VAL A 484 5.13 -20.14 0.69
N SER A 485 5.63 -20.02 1.92
CA SER A 485 4.79 -19.69 3.08
C SER A 485 4.20 -18.29 2.91
N PRO A 486 2.95 -18.05 3.35
CA PRO A 486 2.36 -16.74 3.31
C PRO A 486 3.18 -15.68 4.06
N VAL A 487 3.22 -14.48 3.50
CA VAL A 487 3.79 -13.30 4.14
C VAL A 487 2.73 -12.22 4.37
N SER A 488 3.06 -11.26 5.23
CA SER A 488 2.19 -10.11 5.51
C SER A 488 1.87 -9.36 4.22
N GLY A 489 0.57 -9.20 3.92
CA GLY A 489 0.16 -8.62 2.65
C GLY A 489 -0.06 -9.64 1.53
N ASP A 490 -0.12 -10.94 1.77
CA ASP A 490 -0.53 -11.91 0.74
C ASP A 490 -2.04 -12.05 0.60
N LEU A 491 -2.54 -12.01 -0.64
CA LEU A 491 -3.92 -12.41 -0.96
C LEU A 491 -3.89 -13.91 -1.20
N ILE A 492 -4.77 -14.63 -0.51
CA ILE A 492 -4.87 -16.08 -0.63
C ILE A 492 -6.32 -16.44 -0.89
N ASP A 493 -6.57 -17.20 -1.94
CA ASP A 493 -7.84 -17.87 -2.15
C ASP A 493 -7.83 -19.23 -1.45
N ALA A 494 -8.52 -19.32 -0.32
CA ALA A 494 -8.63 -20.55 0.48
C ALA A 494 -10.00 -21.21 0.31
N PRO A 495 -10.12 -22.54 0.47
CA PRO A 495 -11.43 -23.19 0.47
C PRO A 495 -12.28 -22.71 1.66
N LEU A 496 -13.59 -22.56 1.46
CA LEU A 496 -14.50 -22.27 2.57
C LEU A 496 -14.46 -23.42 3.58
N PRO A 497 -14.42 -23.12 4.89
CA PRO A 497 -14.45 -24.15 5.90
C PRO A 497 -15.82 -24.85 5.87
N LYS A 498 -15.81 -26.19 5.85
CA LYS A 498 -17.04 -27.00 5.90
C LYS A 498 -17.86 -26.73 7.17
N TYR A 499 -17.18 -26.39 8.26
CA TYR A 499 -17.77 -26.04 9.55
C TYR A 499 -17.04 -24.82 10.12
N VAL A 500 -17.79 -23.82 10.59
CA VAL A 500 -17.22 -22.64 11.22
C VAL A 500 -16.63 -23.03 12.57
N LYS A 501 -15.30 -22.96 12.67
CA LYS A 501 -14.57 -23.08 13.93
C LYS A 501 -13.94 -21.73 14.25
N THR A 502 -13.91 -21.37 15.52
CA THR A 502 -13.26 -20.14 15.98
C THR A 502 -12.10 -20.45 16.92
N ASP A 503 -11.04 -19.65 16.83
CA ASP A 503 -9.96 -19.65 17.79
C ASP A 503 -10.44 -19.07 19.13
N ALA A 504 -10.33 -19.83 20.21
CA ALA A 504 -10.87 -19.44 21.51
C ALA A 504 -10.25 -18.16 22.08
N LYS A 505 -8.99 -17.86 21.72
CA LYS A 505 -8.26 -16.68 22.23
C LYS A 505 -8.64 -15.41 21.49
N SER A 506 -8.78 -15.47 20.18
CA SER A 506 -8.96 -14.29 19.33
C SER A 506 -10.36 -14.15 18.72
N GLY A 507 -11.21 -15.18 18.84
CA GLY A 507 -12.49 -15.24 18.16
C GLY A 507 -12.40 -15.38 16.64
N ALA A 508 -11.20 -15.56 16.09
CA ALA A 508 -10.97 -15.60 14.65
C ALA A 508 -11.51 -16.89 14.03
N VAL A 509 -12.15 -16.79 12.86
CA VAL A 509 -12.62 -17.96 12.11
C VAL A 509 -11.42 -18.72 11.56
N VAL A 510 -11.29 -19.99 11.90
CA VAL A 510 -10.19 -20.86 11.47
C VAL A 510 -10.44 -21.30 10.03
N VAL A 511 -9.45 -21.06 9.16
CA VAL A 511 -9.47 -21.48 7.75
C VAL A 511 -8.20 -22.26 7.47
N ASP A 512 -8.33 -23.54 7.12
CA ASP A 512 -7.18 -24.36 6.76
C ASP A 512 -6.72 -24.01 5.33
N LEU A 513 -5.46 -23.66 5.20
CA LEU A 513 -4.78 -23.57 3.91
C LEU A 513 -4.53 -25.01 3.43
N ALA A 514 -5.01 -25.34 2.23
CA ALA A 514 -5.05 -26.69 1.68
C ALA A 514 -3.68 -27.34 1.49
#